data_AF-A0A4U9HK64-F1
#
_entry.id   AF-A0A4U9HK64-F1
#
_cell.length_a   1.000
_cell.length_b   1.000
_cell.length_c   1.000
_cell.angle_alpha   90.00
_cell.angle_beta   90.00
_cell.angle_gamma   90.00
#
_symmetry.space_group_name_H-M   'P 1'
#
loop_
_entity.id
_entity.type
_entity.pdbx_description
1 polymer ?
#
loop_
_entity_poly.entity_id
_entity_poly.type
_entity_poly.pdbx_seq_one_letter_code
_entity_poly.pdbx_strand_id
1 'polypeptide(L)'
;MSTPLPSNSPNSWAPAAYDAKLDLVYLPMGVTTPDIWGGNRTPEQERYASSVLALNATTGKLAWSYQTVHHDLWDMDLPSQPTLADITVNGQTVPVIYAPAKTGNIFVLGSS
;
A
#
# COMPACT_ATOMS: atom_id res chain seq x y z
N MET A 1 32.83 -5.65 -2.14
CA MET A 1 31.76 -5.57 -3.17
C MET A 1 30.55 -4.92 -2.51
N SER A 2 30.19 -3.71 -2.91
CA SER A 2 28.90 -3.12 -2.54
C SER A 2 27.81 -3.85 -3.32
N THR A 3 26.87 -4.48 -2.64
CA THR A 3 25.61 -4.89 -3.28
C THR A 3 25.02 -3.68 -3.98
N PRO A 4 24.73 -3.74 -5.31
CA PRO A 4 24.00 -2.68 -5.97
C PRO A 4 22.68 -2.47 -5.21
N LEU A 5 22.31 -1.21 -4.97
CA LEU A 5 20.95 -0.92 -4.53
C LEU A 5 20.00 -1.53 -5.57
N PRO A 6 18.96 -2.27 -5.16
CA PRO A 6 18.01 -2.83 -6.11
C PRO A 6 17.46 -1.70 -6.97
N SER A 7 17.72 -1.78 -8.28
CA SER A 7 17.27 -0.78 -9.23
C SER A 7 15.74 -0.86 -9.35
N ASN A 8 15.05 0.24 -8.99
CA ASN A 8 13.61 0.47 -9.15
C ASN A 8 12.71 -0.60 -8.50
N SER A 9 12.40 -0.47 -7.21
CA SER A 9 11.26 -1.14 -6.59
C SER A 9 10.03 -0.23 -6.60
N PRO A 10 8.81 -0.74 -6.35
CA PRO A 10 7.71 0.09 -5.90
C PRO A 10 8.17 0.86 -4.66
N ASN A 11 7.88 2.16 -4.60
CA ASN A 11 8.29 3.02 -3.50
C ASN A 11 7.07 3.45 -2.66
N SER A 12 7.26 3.73 -1.37
CA SER A 12 6.25 4.43 -0.58
C SER A 12 6.67 5.91 -0.50
N TRP A 13 6.04 6.74 -1.33
CA TRP A 13 6.39 8.16 -1.46
C TRP A 13 5.38 9.08 -0.77
N ALA A 14 4.13 8.65 -0.63
CA ALA A 14 3.10 9.35 0.11
C ALA A 14 3.22 9.07 1.63
N PRO A 15 2.70 9.95 2.51
CA PRO A 15 2.79 9.76 3.95
C PRO A 15 2.11 8.46 4.40
N ALA A 16 2.75 7.75 5.32
CA ALA A 16 2.19 6.58 5.97
C ALA A 16 1.15 6.96 7.05
N ALA A 17 0.35 5.98 7.48
CA ALA A 17 -0.51 6.09 8.65
C ALA A 17 -0.11 5.05 9.71
N TYR A 18 -0.20 5.39 10.98
CA TYR A 18 0.16 4.50 12.09
C TYR A 18 -1.02 4.33 13.05
N ASP A 19 -1.37 3.08 13.32
CA ASP A 19 -2.34 2.71 14.35
C ASP A 19 -1.61 2.13 15.57
N ALA A 20 -1.56 2.93 16.63
CA ALA A 20 -0.91 2.56 17.88
C ALA A 20 -1.63 1.45 18.64
N LYS A 21 -2.93 1.21 18.40
CA LYS A 21 -3.68 0.13 19.07
C LYS A 21 -3.32 -1.24 18.49
N LEU A 22 -3.08 -1.29 17.19
CA LEU A 22 -2.75 -2.52 16.47
C LEU A 22 -1.24 -2.73 16.28
N ASP A 23 -0.42 -1.72 16.57
CA ASP A 23 1.01 -1.69 16.23
C ASP A 23 1.25 -1.92 14.74
N LEU A 24 0.42 -1.27 13.90
CA LEU A 24 0.47 -1.39 12.44
C LEU A 24 0.76 -0.04 11.78
N VAL A 25 1.67 -0.05 10.81
CA VAL A 25 1.90 1.05 9.88
C VAL A 25 1.36 0.68 8.50
N TYR A 26 0.55 1.56 7.92
CA TYR A 26 -0.03 1.42 6.60
C TYR A 26 0.76 2.27 5.59
N LEU A 27 1.36 1.59 4.61
CA LEU A 27 2.18 2.19 3.57
C LEU A 27 1.41 2.20 2.25
N PRO A 28 1.08 3.38 1.69
CA PRO A 28 0.65 3.47 0.31
C PRO A 28 1.88 3.25 -0.60
N MET A 29 1.76 2.32 -1.55
CA MET A 29 2.82 1.97 -2.48
C MET A 29 2.56 2.52 -3.88
N GLY A 30 3.64 3.00 -4.48
CA GLY A 30 3.77 3.45 -5.86
C GLY A 30 3.95 2.31 -6.86
N VAL A 31 4.29 2.67 -8.10
CA VAL A 31 4.65 1.73 -9.16
C VAL A 31 6.17 1.60 -9.26
N THR A 32 6.63 0.49 -9.82
CA THR A 32 8.03 0.34 -10.23
C THR A 32 8.32 1.18 -11.48
N THR A 33 9.35 2.03 -11.41
CA THR A 33 9.83 2.82 -12.55
C THR A 33 10.55 1.93 -13.59
N PRO A 34 10.41 2.19 -14.90
CA PRO A 34 9.47 3.13 -15.52
C PRO A 34 8.02 2.63 -15.42
N ASP A 35 7.12 3.52 -15.00
CA ASP A 35 5.76 3.16 -14.58
C ASP A 35 4.91 2.62 -15.75
N ILE A 36 5.25 3.02 -16.98
CA ILE A 36 4.57 2.66 -18.23
C ILE A 36 5.02 1.34 -18.87
N TRP A 37 5.96 0.61 -18.25
CA TRP A 37 6.45 -0.67 -18.76
C TRP A 37 6.52 -1.75 -17.66
N GLY A 38 5.74 -2.82 -17.84
CA GLY A 38 5.68 -3.94 -16.90
C GLY A 38 6.45 -5.20 -17.31
N GLY A 39 7.07 -5.25 -18.49
CA GLY A 39 7.59 -6.49 -19.07
C GLY A 39 8.73 -7.18 -18.32
N ASN A 40 9.44 -6.45 -17.44
CA ASN A 40 10.59 -6.96 -16.68
C ASN A 40 10.37 -6.94 -15.16
N ARG A 41 9.12 -6.76 -14.71
CA ARG A 41 8.84 -6.73 -13.26
C ARG A 41 8.99 -8.13 -12.67
N THR A 42 9.76 -8.21 -11.60
CA THR A 42 9.84 -9.39 -10.74
C THR A 42 8.47 -9.66 -10.10
N PRO A 43 8.19 -10.90 -9.68
CA PRO A 43 6.95 -11.21 -8.97
C PRO A 43 6.71 -10.30 -7.75
N GLU A 44 7.75 -9.91 -7.03
CA GLU A 44 7.67 -9.03 -5.87
C GLU A 44 7.34 -7.58 -6.27
N GLN A 45 7.95 -7.08 -7.34
CA GLN A 45 7.61 -5.76 -7.89
C GLN A 45 6.15 -5.70 -8.34
N GLU A 46 5.64 -6.76 -8.99
CA GLU A 46 4.23 -6.83 -9.37
C GLU A 46 3.29 -6.96 -8.18
N ARG A 47 3.68 -7.74 -7.16
CA ARG A 47 2.81 -7.99 -6.00
C ARG A 47 2.57 -6.75 -5.14
N TYR A 48 3.57 -5.89 -5.01
CA TYR A 48 3.52 -4.74 -4.10
C TYR A 48 3.37 -3.39 -4.81
N ALA A 49 3.36 -3.36 -6.14
CA ALA A 49 3.00 -2.15 -6.89
C ALA A 49 1.52 -1.78 -6.67
N SER A 50 1.25 -0.47 -6.59
CA SER A 50 -0.11 0.08 -6.48
C SER A 50 -0.93 -0.64 -5.41
N SER A 51 -0.39 -0.69 -4.19
CA SER A 51 -0.95 -1.47 -3.09
C SER A 51 -0.85 -0.75 -1.75
N VAL A 52 -1.70 -1.15 -0.81
CA VAL A 52 -1.55 -0.80 0.61
C VAL A 52 -0.88 -1.96 1.32
N LEU A 53 0.22 -1.70 2.01
CA LEU A 53 0.91 -2.66 2.88
C LEU A 53 0.63 -2.30 4.34
N ALA A 54 0.20 -3.26 5.14
CA ALA A 54 0.23 -3.15 6.59
C ALA A 54 1.44 -3.91 7.12
N LEU A 55 2.36 -3.20 7.76
CA LEU A 55 3.50 -3.79 8.44
C LEU A 55 3.31 -3.64 9.95
N ASN A 56 3.75 -4.64 10.72
CA ASN A 56 3.91 -4.45 12.15
C ASN A 56 5.00 -3.39 12.40
N ALA A 57 4.68 -2.33 13.13
CA ALA A 57 5.56 -1.18 13.26
C ALA A 57 6.82 -1.49 14.08
N THR A 58 6.71 -2.40 15.07
CA THR A 58 7.86 -2.83 15.88
C THR A 58 8.84 -3.73 15.11
N THR A 59 8.33 -4.66 14.31
CA THR A 59 9.14 -5.74 13.71
C THR A 59 9.40 -5.57 12.22
N GLY A 60 8.67 -4.68 11.53
CA GLY A 60 8.71 -4.51 10.08
C GLY A 60 8.14 -5.67 9.28
N LYS A 61 7.54 -6.68 9.93
CA LYS A 61 6.95 -7.84 9.24
C LYS A 61 5.63 -7.46 8.58
N LEU A 62 5.42 -7.98 7.37
CA LEU A 62 4.16 -7.84 6.65
C LEU A 62 3.02 -8.55 7.41
N ALA A 63 1.99 -7.78 7.79
CA ALA A 63 0.75 -8.32 8.33
C ALA A 63 -0.20 -8.70 7.18
N TRP A 64 -0.46 -7.76 6.28
CA TRP A 64 -1.28 -7.97 5.08
C TRP A 64 -0.93 -6.96 3.98
N SER A 65 -1.37 -7.24 2.75
CA SER A 65 -1.28 -6.32 1.61
C SER A 65 -2.53 -6.39 0.74
N TYR A 66 -2.97 -5.26 0.20
CA TYR A 66 -4.08 -5.18 -0.75
C TYR A 66 -3.68 -4.38 -1.98
N GLN A 67 -3.74 -5.00 -3.16
CA GLN A 67 -3.40 -4.37 -4.43
C GLN A 67 -4.65 -3.71 -5.05
N THR A 68 -4.57 -2.40 -5.33
CA THR A 68 -5.67 -1.63 -5.93
C THR A 68 -5.66 -1.71 -7.45
N VAL A 69 -4.46 -1.84 -8.05
CA VAL A 69 -4.27 -1.99 -9.50
C VAL A 69 -3.31 -3.14 -9.76
N HIS A 70 -3.78 -4.15 -10.48
CA HIS A 70 -2.94 -5.26 -10.94
C HIS A 70 -2.24 -4.87 -12.24
N HIS A 71 -0.92 -5.10 -12.32
CA HIS A 71 -0.10 -4.81 -13.49
C HIS A 71 -0.27 -3.36 -13.98
N ASP A 72 0.01 -2.40 -13.09
CA ASP A 72 -0.17 -0.98 -13.38
C ASP A 72 0.78 -0.49 -14.48
N LEU A 73 0.23 0.02 -15.59
CA LEU A 73 0.98 0.59 -16.71
C LEU A 73 0.70 2.09 -16.90
N TRP A 74 0.00 2.71 -15.96
CA TRP A 74 -0.56 4.06 -16.10
C TRP A 74 -0.31 4.97 -14.90
N ASP A 75 0.59 4.59 -13.98
CA ASP A 75 0.86 5.35 -12.76
C ASP A 75 -0.42 5.60 -11.95
N MET A 76 -1.19 4.54 -11.69
CA MET A 76 -2.48 4.56 -10.98
C MET A 76 -2.35 4.18 -9.51
N ASP A 77 -1.21 4.52 -8.91
CA ASP A 77 -0.87 4.22 -7.53
C ASP A 77 -1.70 4.99 -6.47
N LEU A 78 -1.34 4.82 -5.20
CA LEU A 78 -1.96 5.51 -4.07
C LEU A 78 -1.16 6.79 -3.72
N PRO A 79 -1.66 7.99 -4.06
CA PRO A 79 -0.89 9.22 -3.94
C PRO A 79 -1.05 9.92 -2.59
N SER A 80 -1.82 9.32 -1.68
CA SER A 80 -2.31 10.03 -0.49
C SER A 80 -2.20 9.18 0.76
N GLN A 81 -2.14 9.87 1.90
CA GLN A 81 -2.10 9.24 3.21
C GLN A 81 -3.38 8.45 3.47
N PRO A 82 -3.29 7.16 3.86
CA PRO A 82 -4.44 6.42 4.34
C PRO A 82 -5.04 7.08 5.59
N THR A 83 -6.36 7.18 5.67
CA THR A 83 -7.04 7.72 6.86
C THR A 83 -7.57 6.58 7.73
N LEU A 84 -7.22 6.57 9.01
CA LEU A 84 -7.80 5.65 10.00
C LEU A 84 -9.18 6.14 10.43
N ALA A 85 -10.16 5.25 10.47
CA ALA A 85 -11.52 5.58 10.88
C ALA A 85 -12.21 4.38 11.54
N ASP A 86 -13.28 4.68 12.27
CA ASP A 86 -14.21 3.68 12.80
C ASP A 86 -15.54 3.81 12.04
N ILE A 87 -16.06 2.70 11.52
CA ILE A 87 -17.39 2.64 10.88
C ILE A 87 -18.31 1.70 11.62
N THR A 88 -19.63 1.88 11.46
CA THR A 88 -20.62 0.97 12.02
C THR A 88 -21.09 -0.01 10.94
N VAL A 89 -20.85 -1.30 11.14
CA VAL A 89 -21.34 -2.39 10.28
C VAL A 89 -22.20 -3.32 11.13
N ASN A 90 -23.48 -3.48 10.77
CA ASN A 90 -24.43 -4.34 11.50
C ASN A 90 -24.50 -4.06 13.02
N GLY A 91 -24.39 -2.78 13.40
CA GLY A 91 -24.42 -2.35 14.81
C GLY A 91 -23.10 -2.54 15.57
N GLN A 92 -22.04 -3.05 14.93
CA GLN A 92 -20.70 -3.17 15.51
C GLN A 92 -19.77 -2.10 14.96
N THR A 93 -18.93 -1.53 15.82
CA THR A 93 -17.84 -0.63 15.40
C THR A 93 -16.70 -1.45 14.82
N VAL A 94 -16.33 -1.13 13.58
CA VAL A 94 -15.26 -1.79 12.82
C VAL A 94 -14.19 -0.75 12.46
N PRO A 95 -12.93 -0.95 12.88
CA PRO A 95 -11.83 -0.07 12.51
C PRO A 95 -11.40 -0.34 11.06
N VAL A 96 -11.32 0.71 10.26
CA VAL A 96 -11.02 0.66 8.83
C VAL A 96 -9.98 1.69 8.43
N ILE A 97 -9.43 1.50 7.24
CA ILE A 97 -8.64 2.50 6.54
C ILE A 97 -9.37 2.97 5.27
N TYR A 98 -9.34 4.28 5.02
CA TYR A 98 -9.70 4.86 3.74
C TYR A 98 -8.44 5.13 2.93
N ALA A 99 -8.36 4.56 1.74
CA ALA A 99 -7.22 4.69 0.83
C ALA A 99 -7.68 5.25 -0.52
N PRO A 100 -7.58 6.58 -0.74
CA PRO A 100 -7.82 7.18 -2.04
C PRO A 100 -6.75 6.79 -3.06
N ALA A 101 -7.16 6.43 -4.28
CA ALA A 101 -6.27 6.02 -5.37
C ALA A 101 -6.42 6.93 -6.59
N LYS A 102 -5.37 7.02 -7.43
CA LYS A 102 -5.40 7.77 -8.70
C LYS A 102 -6.46 7.27 -9.69
N THR A 103 -6.94 6.04 -9.52
CA THR A 103 -8.06 5.47 -10.29
C THR A 103 -9.40 6.19 -10.07
N GLY A 104 -9.49 7.10 -9.10
CA GLY A 104 -10.72 7.80 -8.72
C GLY A 104 -11.55 7.04 -7.69
N ASN A 105 -11.08 5.88 -7.23
CA ASN A 105 -11.72 5.13 -6.15
C ASN A 105 -11.23 5.56 -4.78
N ILE A 106 -12.07 5.36 -3.76
CA ILE A 106 -11.66 5.32 -2.36
C ILE A 106 -11.89 3.90 -1.88
N PHE A 107 -10.82 3.20 -1.53
CA PHE A 107 -10.89 1.85 -0.97
C PHE A 107 -11.15 1.93 0.53
N VAL A 108 -12.04 1.08 1.02
CA VAL A 108 -12.30 0.89 2.46
C VAL A 108 -11.82 -0.50 2.83
N LEU A 109 -10.77 -0.59 3.63
CA LEU A 109 -10.13 -1.86 4.00
C LEU A 109 -10.21 -2.04 5.51
N GLY A 110 -10.34 -3.29 5.97
CA GLY A 110 -10.17 -3.61 7.38
C GLY A 110 -8.77 -3.22 7.86
N SER A 111 -8.66 -2.73 9.09
CA SER A 111 -7.36 -2.33 9.67
C SER A 111 -6.51 -3.54 10.12
N SER A 112 -7.13 -4.67 10.48
CA SER A 112 -6.48 -5.90 10.97
C SER A 112 -6.64 -7.08 10.02
#